data_AF-A0A3S2V6U9-F1
#
_entry.id   AF-A0A3S2V6U9-F1
#
_cell.length_a   1.000
_cell.length_b   1.000
_cell.length_c   1.000
_cell.angle_alpha   90.00
_cell.angle_beta   90.00
_cell.angle_gamma   90.00
#
_symmetry.space_group_name_H-M   'P 1'
#
loop_
_entity.id
_entity.type
_entity.pdbx_description
1 polymer ?
#
loop_
_entity_poly.entity_id
_entity_poly.type
_entity_poly.pdbx_seq_one_letter_code
_entity_poly.pdbx_strand_id
1 'polypeptide(L)'
;MKRITAAEKILIFSKYIGQQVVITNLLDDIEIGFLLGVRDNAVLVEVNKYNRWIPLSDEITLCDIKLILKPLKKLTPQIIKTANSLPVQAFITPYYQSLGFDMPVFISPGHPCNCRYVQEIGLADYRTPAEIRNQHQMAAVHAG
;
A
#
# COMPACT_ATOMS: atom_id res chain seq x y z
N MET A 1 -1.52 -8.04 17.32
CA MET A 1 -1.58 -6.68 16.73
C MET A 1 -3.03 -6.37 16.37
N LYS A 2 -3.54 -5.16 16.64
CA LYS A 2 -4.91 -4.79 16.23
C LYS A 2 -4.96 -4.78 14.69
N ARG A 3 -5.91 -5.52 14.11
CA ARG A 3 -6.09 -5.62 12.65
C ARG A 3 -6.64 -4.29 12.15
N ILE A 4 -6.04 -3.75 11.08
CA ILE A 4 -6.54 -2.54 10.41
C ILE A 4 -7.84 -2.88 9.69
N THR A 5 -8.86 -2.05 9.92
CA THR A 5 -10.20 -2.23 9.34
C THR A 5 -10.24 -1.88 7.85
N ALA A 6 -11.27 -2.32 7.14
CA ALA A 6 -11.49 -2.01 5.72
C ALA A 6 -11.56 -0.48 5.49
N ALA A 7 -12.25 0.26 6.37
CA ALA A 7 -12.33 1.72 6.29
C ALA A 7 -10.96 2.39 6.44
N GLU A 8 -10.14 1.91 7.39
CA GLU A 8 -8.78 2.42 7.59
C GLU A 8 -7.86 2.06 6.43
N LYS A 9 -8.00 0.86 5.85
CA LYS A 9 -7.30 0.49 4.62
C LYS A 9 -7.67 1.43 3.48
N ILE A 10 -8.95 1.75 3.30
CA ILE A 10 -9.42 2.69 2.27
C ILE A 10 -8.77 4.06 2.47
N LEU A 11 -8.77 4.59 3.70
CA LEU A 11 -8.13 5.86 4.04
C LEU A 11 -6.63 5.86 3.74
N ILE A 12 -5.95 4.73 3.93
CA ILE A 12 -4.53 4.59 3.60
C ILE A 12 -4.37 4.54 2.08
N PHE A 13 -5.05 3.64 1.38
CA PHE A 13 -4.96 3.48 -0.07
C PHE A 13 -5.32 4.75 -0.84
N SER A 14 -6.28 5.55 -0.36
CA SER A 14 -6.65 6.81 -1.00
C SER A 14 -5.49 7.80 -1.12
N LYS A 15 -4.45 7.65 -0.28
CA LYS A 15 -3.25 8.48 -0.33
C LYS A 15 -2.28 8.04 -1.43
N TYR A 16 -2.35 6.79 -1.90
CA TYR A 16 -1.37 6.18 -2.80
C TYR A 16 -1.92 5.95 -4.23
N ILE A 17 -2.92 6.72 -4.65
CA ILE A 17 -3.42 6.67 -6.04
C ILE A 17 -2.26 6.90 -7.02
N GLY A 18 -2.21 6.08 -8.08
CA GLY A 18 -1.15 6.03 -9.08
C GLY A 18 0.00 5.07 -8.74
N GLN A 19 0.05 4.52 -7.53
CA GLN A 19 1.10 3.57 -7.14
C GLN A 19 0.82 2.16 -7.63
N GLN A 20 1.89 1.39 -7.83
CA GLN A 20 1.79 -0.02 -8.15
C GLN A 20 1.26 -0.81 -6.96
N VAL A 21 0.49 -1.86 -7.25
CA VAL A 21 -0.02 -2.80 -6.27
C VAL A 21 0.24 -4.22 -6.72
N VAL A 22 0.44 -5.11 -5.75
CA VAL A 22 0.37 -6.55 -5.92
C VAL A 22 -0.96 -7.03 -5.35
N ILE A 23 -1.64 -7.89 -6.10
CA ILE A 23 -2.89 -8.53 -5.71
C ILE A 23 -2.61 -10.03 -5.67
N THR A 24 -2.93 -10.66 -4.55
CA THR A 24 -2.82 -12.11 -4.38
C THR A 24 -4.21 -12.67 -4.14
N ASN A 25 -4.65 -13.60 -4.99
CA ASN A 25 -5.96 -14.27 -4.81
C ASN A 25 -5.86 -15.44 -3.82
N LEU A 26 -6.99 -16.12 -3.55
CA LEU A 26 -7.02 -17.30 -2.68
C LEU A 26 -6.23 -18.52 -3.20
N LEU A 27 -5.85 -18.52 -4.48
CA LEU A 27 -5.07 -19.58 -5.12
C LEU A 27 -3.58 -19.24 -5.19
N ASP A 28 -3.14 -18.18 -4.48
CA ASP A 28 -1.78 -17.64 -4.51
C ASP A 28 -1.31 -17.16 -5.90
N ASP A 29 -2.23 -16.95 -6.84
CA ASP A 29 -1.91 -16.26 -8.08
C ASP A 29 -1.69 -14.77 -7.81
N ILE A 30 -0.67 -14.22 -8.46
CA ILE A 30 -0.35 -12.80 -8.38
C ILE A 30 -0.74 -12.08 -9.65
N GLU A 31 -1.42 -10.96 -9.46
CA GLU A 31 -1.53 -9.90 -10.45
C GLU A 31 -0.81 -8.63 -9.96
N ILE A 32 -0.18 -7.90 -10.88
CA ILE A 32 0.43 -6.60 -10.59
C ILE A 32 -0.30 -5.55 -11.41
N GLY A 33 -0.67 -4.45 -10.77
CA GLY A 33 -1.46 -3.39 -11.37
C GLY A 33 -1.15 -2.02 -10.78
N PHE A 34 -2.02 -1.06 -11.08
CA PHE A 34 -1.94 0.31 -10.57
C PHE A 34 -3.22 0.69 -9.82
N LEU A 35 -3.07 1.25 -8.62
CA LEU A 35 -4.18 1.77 -7.84
C LEU A 35 -4.72 3.05 -8.49
N LEU A 36 -5.94 3.04 -9.00
CA LEU A 36 -6.54 4.18 -9.70
C LEU A 36 -7.53 4.98 -8.84
N GLY A 37 -8.12 4.36 -7.83
CA GLY A 37 -9.14 5.03 -7.03
C GLY A 37 -9.58 4.20 -5.83
N VAL A 38 -10.43 4.81 -5.00
CA VAL A 38 -11.09 4.16 -3.87
C VAL A 38 -12.56 4.54 -3.82
N ARG A 39 -13.36 3.71 -3.16
CA ARG A 39 -14.73 4.00 -2.71
C ARG A 39 -14.96 3.33 -1.36
N ASP A 40 -16.13 3.54 -0.78
CA ASP A 40 -16.51 3.16 0.60
C ASP A 40 -16.17 1.72 1.04
N ASN A 41 -16.07 0.77 0.10
CA ASN A 41 -15.78 -0.64 0.40
C ASN A 41 -14.82 -1.31 -0.59
N ALA A 42 -14.14 -0.55 -1.46
CA ALA A 42 -13.32 -1.15 -2.51
C ALA A 42 -12.25 -0.21 -3.03
N VAL A 43 -11.23 -0.80 -3.63
CA VAL A 43 -10.17 -0.10 -4.36
C VAL A 43 -10.27 -0.42 -5.85
N LEU A 44 -10.08 0.58 -6.70
CA LEU A 44 -10.04 0.44 -8.15
C LEU A 44 -8.61 0.19 -8.56
N VAL A 45 -8.35 -0.92 -9.25
CA VAL A 45 -7.03 -1.26 -9.77
C VAL A 45 -7.11 -1.49 -11.27
N GLU A 46 -6.13 -0.97 -12.01
CA GLU A 46 -5.88 -1.37 -13.38
C GLU A 46 -4.92 -2.56 -13.41
N VAL A 47 -5.36 -3.68 -13.99
CA VAL A 47 -4.54 -4.87 -14.25
C VAL A 47 -4.67 -5.22 -15.72
N ASN A 48 -3.55 -5.36 -16.42
CA ASN A 48 -3.54 -5.71 -17.86
C ASN A 48 -4.43 -4.78 -18.72
N LYS A 49 -4.48 -3.48 -18.40
CA LYS A 49 -5.35 -2.45 -19.03
C LYS A 49 -6.85 -2.60 -18.76
N TYR A 50 -7.24 -3.46 -17.82
CA TYR A 50 -8.63 -3.61 -17.39
C TYR A 50 -8.80 -3.07 -15.97
N ASN A 51 -9.86 -2.30 -15.78
CA ASN A 51 -10.21 -1.75 -14.48
C ASN A 51 -11.04 -2.76 -13.68
N ARG A 52 -10.61 -3.05 -12.45
CA ARG A 52 -11.29 -3.97 -11.54
C ARG A 52 -11.46 -3.34 -10.16
N TRP A 53 -12.64 -3.49 -9.59
CA TRP A 53 -12.89 -3.14 -8.20
C TRP A 53 -12.56 -4.34 -7.30
N ILE A 54 -11.65 -4.14 -6.36
CA ILE A 54 -11.28 -5.15 -5.37
C ILE A 54 -11.99 -4.80 -4.06
N PRO A 55 -12.92 -5.65 -3.59
CA PRO A 55 -13.66 -5.40 -2.36
C PRO A 55 -12.73 -5.55 -1.15
N LEU A 56 -12.89 -4.65 -0.18
CA LEU A 56 -12.24 -4.71 1.12
C LEU A 56 -13.31 -4.99 2.17
N SER A 57 -13.10 -6.03 2.99
CA SER A 57 -13.99 -6.39 4.09
C SER A 57 -13.18 -6.82 5.31
N ASP A 58 -13.73 -6.57 6.49
CA ASP A 58 -13.18 -7.01 7.77
C ASP A 58 -13.45 -8.49 8.04
N GLU A 59 -14.52 -9.01 7.45
CA GLU A 59 -15.04 -10.36 7.67
C GLU A 59 -14.40 -11.36 6.71
N ILE A 60 -14.39 -11.05 5.40
CA ILE A 60 -13.97 -11.97 4.34
C ILE A 60 -12.93 -11.28 3.45
N THR A 61 -11.75 -11.87 3.36
CA THR A 61 -10.69 -11.42 2.43
C THR A 61 -10.66 -12.37 1.23
N LEU A 62 -11.14 -11.91 0.07
CA LEU A 62 -11.08 -12.69 -1.19
C LEU A 62 -9.76 -12.50 -1.95
N CYS A 63 -9.18 -11.30 -1.85
CA CYS A 63 -7.86 -11.00 -2.37
C CYS A 63 -7.10 -10.22 -1.32
N ASP A 64 -5.81 -10.53 -1.15
CA ASP A 64 -4.88 -9.64 -0.48
C ASP A 64 -4.39 -8.59 -1.47
N ILE A 65 -4.25 -7.35 -1.01
CA ILE A 65 -3.72 -6.26 -1.84
C ILE A 65 -2.69 -5.48 -1.03
N LYS A 66 -1.51 -5.29 -1.62
CA LYS A 66 -0.41 -4.54 -1.02
C LYS A 66 0.15 -3.53 -2.03
N LEU A 67 0.52 -2.36 -1.53
CA LEU A 67 1.27 -1.36 -2.30
C LEU A 67 2.68 -1.86 -2.58
N ILE A 68 3.14 -1.77 -3.81
CA ILE A 68 4.55 -1.98 -4.14
C ILE A 68 5.24 -0.64 -3.96
N LEU A 69 5.94 -0.49 -2.84
CA LEU A 69 6.65 0.74 -2.48
C LEU A 69 8.16 0.54 -2.62
N LYS A 70 8.89 1.63 -2.81
CA LYS A 70 10.35 1.57 -2.83
C LYS A 70 10.89 1.33 -1.41
N PRO A 71 12.02 0.60 -1.28
CA PRO A 71 12.68 0.43 0.01
C PRO A 71 12.94 1.76 0.71
N LEU A 72 12.64 1.81 2.00
CA LEU A 72 12.78 2.98 2.86
C LEU A 72 14.18 3.61 2.75
N LYS A 73 14.31 4.70 2.00
CA LYS A 73 15.29 5.71 2.42
C LYS A 73 14.77 6.29 3.74
N LYS A 74 15.58 6.31 4.80
CA LYS A 74 15.13 6.92 6.06
C LYS A 74 14.87 8.41 5.84
N LEU A 75 13.75 8.91 6.37
CA LEU A 75 13.48 10.35 6.40
C LEU A 75 14.63 11.02 7.15
N THR A 76 15.36 11.91 6.48
CA THR A 76 16.41 12.69 7.14
C THR A 76 15.77 13.81 7.96
N PRO A 77 16.42 14.30 9.04
CA PRO A 77 15.92 15.46 9.80
C PRO A 77 15.60 16.67 8.92
N GLN A 78 16.38 16.86 7.84
CA GLN A 78 16.17 17.92 6.86
C GLN A 78 14.86 17.72 6.07
N ILE A 79 14.59 16.50 5.62
CA ILE A 79 13.36 16.15 4.90
C ILE A 79 12.12 16.35 5.78
N ILE A 80 12.21 15.99 7.06
CA ILE A 80 11.16 16.20 8.06
C ILE A 80 10.93 17.70 8.28
N LYS A 81 12.01 18.48 8.41
CA LYS A 81 11.93 19.94 8.56
C LYS A 81 11.26 20.61 7.36
N THR A 82 11.62 20.21 6.14
CA THR A 82 11.01 20.73 4.91
C THR A 82 9.52 20.39 4.85
N ALA A 83 9.14 19.15 5.13
CA ALA A 83 7.73 18.76 5.13
C ALA A 83 6.90 19.53 6.16
N ASN A 84 7.42 19.74 7.38
CA ASN A 84 6.75 20.51 8.41
C ASN A 84 6.66 22.01 8.11
N SER A 85 7.46 22.51 7.16
CA SER A 85 7.38 23.89 6.68
C SER A 85 6.38 24.09 5.53
N LEU A 86 5.74 23.02 5.05
CA LEU A 86 4.74 23.12 4.00
C LEU A 86 3.47 23.83 4.52
N PRO A 87 2.86 24.70 3.69
CA PRO A 87 1.78 25.60 4.12
C PRO A 87 0.48 24.89 4.50
N VAL A 88 0.29 23.64 4.09
CA VAL A 88 -0.88 22.82 4.44
C VAL A 88 -0.44 21.37 4.65
N GLN A 89 -0.97 20.70 5.69
CA GLN A 89 -0.70 19.28 5.97
C GLN A 89 -1.00 18.35 4.77
N ALA A 90 -1.96 18.72 3.93
CA ALA A 90 -2.30 18.00 2.71
C ALA A 90 -1.14 17.89 1.70
N PHE A 91 -0.13 18.78 1.76
CA PHE A 91 1.04 18.75 0.87
C PHE A 91 2.19 17.88 1.40
N ILE A 92 2.16 17.50 2.68
CA ILE A 92 3.19 16.66 3.30
C ILE A 92 3.25 15.28 2.61
N THR A 93 2.09 14.68 2.37
CA THR A 93 1.99 13.37 1.73
C THR A 93 2.46 13.38 0.27
N PRO A 94 1.98 14.29 -0.61
CA PRO A 94 2.51 14.44 -1.97
C PRO A 94 4.02 14.71 -2.03
N TYR A 95 4.56 15.50 -1.09
CA TYR A 95 6.00 15.80 -1.04
C TYR A 95 6.86 14.57 -0.74
N TYR A 96 6.48 13.75 0.24
CA TYR A 96 7.20 12.51 0.51
C TYR A 96 7.08 11.51 -0.64
N GLN A 97 5.88 11.43 -1.24
CA GLN A 97 5.62 10.57 -2.39
C GLN A 97 6.43 10.99 -3.62
N SER A 98 6.54 12.28 -3.91
CA SER A 98 7.34 12.78 -5.04
C SER A 98 8.82 12.47 -4.88
N LEU A 99 9.28 12.37 -3.64
CA LEU A 99 10.66 12.04 -3.29
C LEU A 99 10.91 10.52 -3.16
N GLY A 100 9.86 9.69 -3.32
CA GLY A 100 9.95 8.23 -3.24
C GLY A 100 10.15 7.68 -1.83
N PHE A 101 9.72 8.42 -0.80
CA PHE A 101 9.74 7.98 0.59
C PHE A 101 8.39 7.40 1.00
N ASP A 102 8.41 6.29 1.76
CA ASP A 102 7.19 5.83 2.44
C ASP A 102 6.91 6.74 3.65
N MET A 103 5.63 7.06 3.85
CA MET A 103 5.19 7.96 4.91
C MET A 103 4.63 7.14 6.07
N PRO A 104 4.95 7.48 7.33
CA PRO A 104 4.26 6.89 8.46
C PRO A 104 2.76 7.13 8.36
N VAL A 105 1.95 6.11 8.61
CA VAL A 105 0.51 6.24 8.54
C VAL A 105 0.01 7.10 9.70
N PHE A 106 -0.97 7.92 9.37
CA PHE A 106 -1.81 8.62 10.34
C PHE A 106 -3.25 8.31 10.00
N ILE A 107 -3.95 7.65 10.93
CA ILE A 107 -5.32 7.15 10.77
C ILE A 107 -6.28 8.08 11.52
N SER A 108 -6.15 8.15 12.84
CA SER A 108 -6.93 9.03 13.71
C SER A 108 -6.17 9.32 15.01
N PRO A 109 -6.48 10.40 15.76
CA PRO A 109 -5.82 10.70 17.03
C PRO A 109 -5.86 9.52 18.01
N GLY A 110 -4.71 9.15 18.58
CA GLY A 110 -4.60 8.03 19.53
C GLY A 110 -4.61 6.62 18.91
N HIS A 111 -4.69 6.50 17.58
CA HIS A 111 -4.70 5.20 16.92
C HIS A 111 -3.37 4.44 17.09
N PRO A 112 -3.37 3.14 17.47
CA PRO A 112 -2.14 2.38 17.80
C PRO A 112 -1.21 2.11 16.61
N CYS A 113 -1.71 2.28 15.38
CA CYS A 113 -0.92 2.14 14.16
C CYS A 113 -0.33 3.47 13.66
N ASN A 114 -0.62 4.59 14.33
CA ASN A 114 0.01 5.86 13.96
C ASN A 114 1.53 5.76 14.06
N CYS A 115 2.23 6.51 13.22
CA CYS A 115 3.69 6.55 13.13
C CYS A 115 4.35 5.24 12.66
N ARG A 116 3.58 4.24 12.24
CA ARG A 116 4.09 3.02 11.58
C ARG A 116 4.15 3.21 10.07
N TYR A 117 5.11 2.59 9.40
CA TYR A 117 5.15 2.55 7.94
C TYR A 117 4.07 1.63 7.38
N VAL A 118 3.69 1.82 6.11
CA VAL A 118 2.62 1.04 5.46
C VAL A 118 2.99 -0.45 5.39
N GLN A 119 4.28 -0.76 5.26
CA GLN A 119 4.79 -2.12 5.29
C GLN A 119 4.70 -2.75 6.70
N GLU A 120 4.93 -1.98 7.77
CA GLU A 120 4.86 -2.47 9.16
C GLU A 120 3.44 -2.83 9.61
N ILE A 121 2.44 -2.34 8.89
CA ILE A 121 1.03 -2.69 9.08
C ILE A 121 0.51 -3.68 8.04
N GLY A 122 1.41 -4.23 7.20
CA GLY A 122 1.11 -5.31 6.25
C GLY A 122 0.39 -4.87 4.97
N LEU A 123 0.39 -3.58 4.65
CA LEU A 123 -0.29 -3.04 3.46
C LEU A 123 0.67 -2.66 2.32
N ALA A 124 1.98 -2.92 2.49
CA ALA A 124 2.97 -2.69 1.45
C ALA A 124 4.01 -3.81 1.38
N ASP A 125 4.59 -3.95 0.18
CA ASP A 125 5.72 -4.79 -0.15
C ASP A 125 6.85 -3.91 -0.71
N TYR A 126 8.09 -4.17 -0.28
CA TYR A 126 9.26 -3.44 -0.75
C TYR A 126 10.06 -4.19 -1.81
N ARG A 127 9.66 -5.43 -2.13
CA ARG A 127 10.22 -6.18 -3.24
C ARG A 127 9.74 -5.57 -4.55
N THR A 128 10.58 -5.63 -5.57
CA THR A 128 10.24 -5.27 -6.94
C THR A 128 9.21 -6.26 -7.52
N PRO A 129 8.44 -5.86 -8.55
CA PRO A 129 7.56 -6.76 -9.29
C PRO A 129 8.23 -8.06 -9.75
N ALA A 130 9.51 -7.99 -10.15
CA ALA A 130 10.27 -9.16 -10.60
C ALA A 130 10.57 -10.12 -9.44
N GLU A 131 11.03 -9.61 -8.30
CA GLU A 131 11.31 -10.42 -7.10
C GLU A 131 10.05 -11.11 -6.58
N ILE A 132 8.92 -10.40 -6.57
CA ILE A 132 7.62 -10.93 -6.18
C ILE A 132 7.22 -12.11 -7.07
N ARG A 133 7.33 -11.95 -8.40
CA ARG A 133 7.01 -13.02 -9.37
C ARG A 133 7.94 -14.22 -9.23
N ASN A 134 9.24 -13.98 -9.11
CA ASN A 134 10.24 -15.05 -9.00
C ASN A 134 10.01 -15.91 -7.75
N GLN A 135 9.68 -15.29 -6.62
CA GLN A 135 9.42 -16.04 -5.39
C GLN A 135 8.19 -16.96 -5.51
N HIS A 136 7.11 -16.51 -6.16
CA HIS A 136 5.94 -17.35 -6.37
C HIS A 136 6.19 -18.48 -7.37
N GLN A 137 6.98 -18.23 -8.42
CA GLN A 137 7.39 -19.29 -9.36
C GLN A 137 8.22 -20.37 -8.65
N MET A 138 9.15 -19.98 -7.77
CA MET A 138 9.93 -20.95 -6.99
C MET A 138 9.06 -21.74 -6.00
N ALA A 139 8.09 -21.09 -5.36
CA ALA A 139 7.15 -21.76 -4.46
C ALA A 139 6.29 -22.81 -5.19
N ALA A 140 5.83 -22.50 -6.40
CA ALA A 140 5.08 -23.45 -7.23
C ALA A 140 5.90 -24.67 -7.67
N VAL A 141 7.20 -24.48 -7.96
CA VAL A 141 8.10 -25.57 -8.38
C VAL A 141 8.46 -26.52 -7.23
N HIS A 142 8.51 -26.03 -5.99
CA HIS A 142 8.82 -26.86 -4.82
C HIS A 142 7.59 -27.54 -4.20
N ALA A 143 6.38 -27.19 -4.63
CA ALA A 143 5.12 -27.75 -4.13
C ALA A 143 4.52 -28.85 -5.04
N GLY A 144 5.14 -29.15 -6.18
CA GLY A 144 4.78 -30.24 -7.09
C GLY A 144 5.75 -31.40 -7.05
#